data_AF-A0A7X4YBV4-F1
#
_entry.id   AF-A0A7X4YBV4-F1
#
_cell.length_a   1.000
_cell.length_b   1.000
_cell.length_c   1.000
_cell.angle_alpha   90.00
_cell.angle_beta   90.00
_cell.angle_gamma   90.00
#
_symmetry.space_group_name_H-M   'P 1'
#
loop_
_entity.id
_entity.type
_entity.pdbx_description
1 polymer ?
#
loop_
_entity_poly.entity_id
_entity_poly.type
_entity_poly.pdbx_seq_one_letter_code
_entity_poly.pdbx_strand_id
1 'polypeptide(L)'
;MIQFSRFLPLAVPPRPEPLPAPAGRGQPALQPKPQPFGSTSMFDATPAPASNLHTERLGDGSANCLEKAVGLARPGDSIVLMRDASDGVGHALVRRPDGSVVDPNHPTVRYETLGQWQATHPRYSQPVTVPASKMQQVLSTPPGPQREALIQKLGLSGVADRQVADGERWATPTKNGINTRENPSTQGTWVATVNMEDKLKVLGENEDGTWLNVELENGTEAWVYAPLVKEEKPLPPPYESPFPQWMADGTRPPDIEAYLWNALPQEGRDQIIQTAREKVVAENWPMPEFDVNGPPPSSVSSMAWSHLPPEGKQALFQQEWRAAVHEQTEMLFNGVKDGGEVPEHSFLGTASTLGRGKAGEWREFAVHPHSAAQYLNLNSMWGGDWRTVHKNLCGPLAVGASMGVLPQEALTRFAASNGDISEGLLNTGYTTGKDDLIPMYTASNWTADYSSGDALPPEDFARFLADGKSLVALVNINPDGADGMLRAGGTAHFVNVRAVEENGNGDWMVRVYNPYQNREEVYSWKDFKASWTQTEGNNAYGLLIATPPPPDAAPTP
;
A
#
# COMPACT_ATOMS: atom_id res chain seq x y z
N MET A 1 29.87 43.49 -14.87
CA MET A 1 29.10 44.74 -15.01
C MET A 1 28.11 44.53 -16.15
N ILE A 2 26.85 44.20 -15.83
CA ILE A 2 25.61 44.37 -16.61
C ILE A 2 24.51 44.06 -15.58
N GLN A 3 23.72 45.07 -15.24
CA GLN A 3 22.64 45.03 -14.26
C GLN A 3 21.35 44.53 -14.93
N PHE A 4 20.56 43.70 -14.24
CA PHE A 4 19.17 43.45 -14.60
C PHE A 4 18.24 43.97 -13.51
N SER A 5 17.28 44.78 -13.95
CA SER A 5 16.41 45.65 -13.18
C SER A 5 15.31 44.89 -12.42
N ARG A 6 15.01 45.38 -11.22
CA ARG A 6 13.82 45.04 -10.44
C ARG A 6 12.56 45.51 -11.17
N PHE A 7 11.58 44.63 -11.37
CA PHE A 7 10.22 45.00 -11.74
C PHE A 7 9.28 44.78 -10.56
N LEU A 8 8.53 45.83 -10.22
CA LEU A 8 7.41 45.84 -9.27
C LEU A 8 6.15 45.23 -9.90
N PRO A 9 5.21 44.68 -9.11
CA PRO A 9 4.02 44.01 -9.61
C PRO A 9 2.94 45.01 -10.04
N LEU A 10 2.31 44.77 -11.20
CA LEU A 10 1.11 45.48 -11.65
C LEU A 10 -0.12 44.94 -10.90
N ALA A 11 -0.81 45.83 -10.19
CA ALA A 11 -2.07 45.58 -9.52
C ALA A 11 -3.22 45.45 -10.54
N VAL A 12 -4.01 44.38 -10.43
CA VAL A 12 -5.27 44.19 -11.17
C VAL A 12 -6.43 44.61 -10.26
N PRO A 13 -7.34 45.51 -10.67
CA PRO A 13 -8.49 45.88 -9.86
C PRO A 13 -9.58 44.78 -9.84
N PRO A 14 -10.35 44.62 -8.76
CA PRO A 14 -11.40 43.61 -8.65
C PRO A 14 -12.62 43.93 -9.54
N ARG A 15 -13.21 42.87 -10.09
CA ARG A 15 -14.44 42.88 -10.92
C ARG A 15 -15.68 43.22 -10.06
N PRO A 16 -16.66 44.01 -10.56
CA PRO A 16 -17.88 44.33 -9.82
C PRO A 16 -18.82 43.11 -9.67
N GLU A 17 -19.47 42.99 -8.52
CA GLU A 17 -20.50 41.99 -8.22
C GLU A 17 -21.81 42.23 -9.01
N PRO A 18 -22.56 41.17 -9.40
CA PRO A 18 -23.88 41.33 -10.01
C PRO A 18 -24.97 41.62 -8.97
N LEU A 19 -25.87 42.55 -9.32
CA LEU A 19 -27.03 42.96 -8.53
C LEU A 19 -28.09 41.84 -8.39
N PRO A 20 -28.84 41.76 -7.27
CA PRO A 20 -29.92 40.81 -7.07
C PRO A 20 -31.21 41.24 -7.80
N ALA A 21 -31.93 40.26 -8.37
CA ALA A 21 -33.22 40.44 -9.04
C ALA A 21 -34.38 40.64 -8.03
N PRO A 22 -35.51 41.28 -8.42
CA PRO A 22 -36.48 41.87 -7.50
C PRO A 22 -37.59 40.91 -7.04
N ALA A 23 -38.14 41.23 -5.87
CA ALA A 23 -39.24 40.53 -5.20
C ALA A 23 -40.61 40.71 -5.91
N GLY A 24 -41.32 39.59 -6.11
CA GLY A 24 -42.72 39.54 -6.56
C GLY A 24 -43.67 39.06 -5.45
N ARG A 25 -44.78 39.80 -5.28
CA ARG A 25 -45.89 39.65 -4.30
C ARG A 25 -46.74 38.38 -4.56
N GLY A 26 -47.02 37.51 -3.56
CA GLY A 26 -48.31 37.30 -2.82
C GLY A 26 -49.53 36.91 -3.68
N GLN A 27 -50.41 35.91 -3.46
CA GLN A 27 -50.95 35.05 -2.37
C GLN A 27 -51.97 34.03 -3.05
N PRO A 28 -52.78 33.15 -2.39
CA PRO A 28 -52.86 32.67 -0.99
C PRO A 28 -52.90 31.11 -0.83
N ALA A 29 -52.91 30.70 0.44
CA ALA A 29 -52.92 29.35 0.99
C ALA A 29 -54.20 28.51 0.74
N LEU A 30 -54.02 27.20 0.58
CA LEU A 30 -55.02 26.15 0.80
C LEU A 30 -54.53 25.23 1.92
N GLN A 31 -55.26 25.21 3.04
CA GLN A 31 -55.09 24.24 4.12
C GLN A 31 -55.72 22.89 3.73
N PRO A 32 -55.11 21.75 4.09
CA PRO A 32 -55.84 20.50 4.25
C PRO A 32 -56.08 20.19 5.74
N LYS A 33 -57.32 19.81 6.04
CA LYS A 33 -57.79 19.26 7.32
C LYS A 33 -57.08 17.94 7.68
N PRO A 34 -56.99 17.58 8.98
CA PRO A 34 -56.36 16.36 9.46
C PRO A 34 -57.33 15.17 9.45
N GLN A 35 -56.88 13.99 9.00
CA GLN A 35 -57.49 12.68 9.26
C GLN A 35 -56.50 11.54 8.89
N PRO A 36 -56.65 10.31 9.43
CA PRO A 36 -55.79 9.78 10.49
C PRO A 36 -54.92 8.58 10.05
N PHE A 37 -53.90 8.31 10.86
CA PHE A 37 -53.10 7.07 10.96
C PHE A 37 -53.31 6.01 9.87
N GLY A 38 -52.35 5.94 8.95
CA GLY A 38 -52.14 4.82 8.05
C GLY A 38 -50.68 4.38 8.11
N SER A 39 -50.47 3.20 8.70
CA SER A 39 -49.35 2.26 8.57
C SER A 39 -47.96 2.85 8.27
N THR A 40 -47.15 2.98 9.30
CA THR A 40 -45.68 3.03 9.20
C THR A 40 -45.19 1.84 8.37
N SER A 41 -44.58 2.11 7.22
CA SER A 41 -43.70 1.13 6.57
C SER A 41 -42.57 0.83 7.54
N MET A 42 -42.37 -0.44 7.92
CA MET A 42 -41.26 -0.88 8.77
C MET A 42 -39.95 -1.01 7.97
N PHE A 43 -39.61 0.02 7.20
CA PHE A 43 -38.26 0.23 6.69
C PHE A 43 -37.67 1.41 7.45
N ASP A 44 -37.46 1.25 8.77
CA ASP A 44 -36.45 2.06 9.44
C ASP A 44 -35.10 1.49 8.98
N ALA A 45 -34.65 1.97 7.83
CA ALA A 45 -33.30 1.79 7.37
C ALA A 45 -32.38 2.32 8.47
N THR A 46 -31.63 1.43 9.11
CA THR A 46 -30.39 1.86 9.75
C THR A 46 -29.52 2.37 8.60
N PRO A 47 -29.14 3.66 8.55
CA PRO A 47 -28.26 4.13 7.50
C PRO A 47 -26.97 3.28 7.54
N ALA A 48 -26.39 3.00 6.37
CA ALA A 48 -25.02 2.49 6.27
C ALA A 48 -24.13 3.26 7.29
N PRO A 49 -23.24 2.61 8.04
CA PRO A 49 -22.52 3.28 9.13
C PRO A 49 -21.74 4.47 8.58
N ALA A 50 -22.29 5.68 8.77
CA ALA A 50 -21.69 6.90 8.28
C ALA A 50 -20.73 7.43 9.34
N SER A 51 -19.48 7.61 8.95
CA SER A 51 -18.43 8.16 9.82
C SER A 51 -18.22 9.64 9.53
N ASN A 52 -17.59 10.34 10.47
CA ASN A 52 -17.15 11.72 10.29
C ASN A 52 -15.79 11.91 10.98
N LEU A 53 -15.22 13.11 10.97
CA LEU A 53 -13.90 13.33 11.57
C LEU A 53 -13.87 13.00 13.06
N HIS A 54 -14.99 13.07 13.78
CA HIS A 54 -15.05 12.73 15.19
C HIS A 54 -15.01 11.22 15.41
N THR A 55 -15.74 10.46 14.60
CA THR A 55 -16.04 9.04 14.86
C THR A 55 -15.21 8.04 14.06
N GLU A 56 -14.59 8.48 12.96
CA GLU A 56 -13.78 7.64 12.05
C GLU A 56 -12.66 6.87 12.75
N ARG A 57 -12.42 5.62 12.36
CA ARG A 57 -11.36 4.77 12.90
C ARG A 57 -10.59 4.09 11.78
N LEU A 58 -9.37 4.54 11.57
CA LEU A 58 -8.47 3.92 10.59
C LEU A 58 -8.14 2.47 11.01
N GLY A 59 -8.26 1.53 10.08
CA GLY A 59 -7.87 0.13 10.24
C GLY A 59 -8.84 -0.73 11.06
N ASP A 60 -10.09 -0.29 11.25
CA ASP A 60 -11.10 -1.04 12.01
C ASP A 60 -11.78 -2.17 11.21
N GLY A 61 -11.50 -2.26 9.91
CA GLY A 61 -12.04 -3.29 9.01
C GLY A 61 -13.29 -2.86 8.24
N SER A 62 -13.82 -1.67 8.51
CA SER A 62 -14.98 -1.08 7.85
C SER A 62 -14.55 0.10 6.97
N ALA A 63 -13.98 -0.20 5.79
CA ALA A 63 -13.33 0.82 4.95
C ALA A 63 -14.34 1.80 4.31
N ASN A 64 -14.61 2.91 4.99
CA ASN A 64 -15.38 4.02 4.43
C ASN A 64 -14.60 4.87 3.42
N CYS A 65 -15.33 5.69 2.67
CA CYS A 65 -14.75 6.54 1.64
C CYS A 65 -13.76 7.55 2.21
N LEU A 66 -13.91 7.92 3.49
CA LEU A 66 -13.02 8.88 4.17
C LEU A 66 -11.65 8.26 4.43
N GLU A 67 -11.61 7.05 4.99
CA GLU A 67 -10.40 6.26 5.17
C GLU A 67 -9.73 6.00 3.82
N LYS A 68 -10.47 5.53 2.81
CA LYS A 68 -9.95 5.29 1.46
C LYS A 68 -9.37 6.55 0.83
N ALA A 69 -10.03 7.70 0.98
CA ALA A 69 -9.53 8.98 0.47
C ALA A 69 -8.22 9.39 1.15
N VAL A 70 -8.12 9.21 2.47
CA VAL A 70 -6.89 9.53 3.21
C VAL A 70 -5.76 8.57 2.88
N GLY A 71 -6.04 7.27 2.73
CA GLY A 71 -5.05 6.28 2.30
C GLY A 71 -4.56 6.49 0.87
N LEU A 72 -5.40 7.00 -0.03
CA LEU A 72 -5.04 7.28 -1.42
C LEU A 72 -4.27 8.60 -1.60
N ALA A 73 -4.39 9.54 -0.66
CA ALA A 73 -3.84 10.88 -0.80
C ALA A 73 -2.31 10.91 -0.69
N ARG A 74 -1.67 11.67 -1.59
CA ARG A 74 -0.23 11.91 -1.60
C ARG A 74 0.13 13.25 -0.95
N PRO A 75 1.40 13.49 -0.57
CA PRO A 75 1.84 14.80 -0.08
C PRO A 75 1.47 15.92 -1.07
N GLY A 76 0.74 16.93 -0.58
CA GLY A 76 0.24 18.05 -1.39
C GLY A 76 -1.21 17.91 -1.86
N ASP A 77 -1.82 16.73 -1.75
CA ASP A 77 -3.22 16.52 -2.09
C ASP A 77 -4.18 17.14 -1.06
N SER A 78 -5.45 17.25 -1.44
CA SER A 78 -6.54 17.66 -0.57
C SER A 78 -7.71 16.69 -0.65
N ILE A 79 -8.39 16.45 0.47
CA ILE A 79 -9.62 15.67 0.53
C ILE A 79 -10.81 16.62 0.30
N VAL A 80 -11.72 16.26 -0.60
CA VAL A 80 -12.95 17.00 -0.88
C VAL A 80 -14.12 16.22 -0.30
N LEU A 81 -14.77 16.78 0.71
CA LEU A 81 -15.98 16.24 1.30
C LEU A 81 -17.20 16.79 0.56
N MET A 82 -17.96 15.88 -0.03
CA MET A 82 -19.23 16.14 -0.69
C MET A 82 -20.38 15.93 0.28
N ARG A 83 -21.57 16.43 -0.03
CA ARG A 83 -22.81 16.12 0.68
C ARG A 83 -23.79 15.51 -0.31
N ASP A 84 -24.39 14.38 0.04
CA ASP A 84 -25.49 13.84 -0.74
C ASP A 84 -26.79 14.60 -0.43
N ALA A 85 -27.55 14.90 -1.46
CA ALA A 85 -28.81 15.62 -1.34
C ALA A 85 -29.98 14.72 -0.89
N SER A 86 -29.86 13.39 -0.97
CA SER A 86 -30.93 12.45 -0.58
C SER A 86 -31.03 12.21 0.92
N ASP A 87 -29.90 11.98 1.59
CA ASP A 87 -29.84 11.56 2.99
C ASP A 87 -28.88 12.40 3.85
N GLY A 88 -28.09 13.29 3.21
CA GLY A 88 -27.11 14.13 3.88
C GLY A 88 -25.77 13.44 4.19
N VAL A 89 -25.65 12.13 3.93
CA VAL A 89 -24.40 11.36 4.10
C VAL A 89 -23.57 11.52 2.84
N GLY A 90 -22.43 12.17 2.99
CA GLY A 90 -21.56 12.59 1.90
C GLY A 90 -20.69 11.51 1.29
N HIS A 91 -19.80 11.98 0.43
CA HIS A 91 -18.72 11.19 -0.17
C HIS A 91 -17.40 11.94 -0.03
N ALA A 92 -16.28 11.23 0.03
CA ALA A 92 -14.95 11.83 0.10
C ALA A 92 -14.19 11.57 -1.20
N LEU A 93 -13.55 12.60 -1.74
CA LEU A 93 -12.76 12.53 -2.97
C LEU A 93 -11.33 13.02 -2.70
N VAL A 94 -10.37 12.57 -3.51
CA VAL A 94 -8.99 13.11 -3.48
C VAL A 94 -8.82 14.11 -4.61
N ARG A 95 -8.38 15.32 -4.29
CA ARG A 95 -8.05 16.38 -5.25
C ARG A 95 -6.55 16.58 -5.30
N ARG A 96 -5.98 16.44 -6.49
CA ARG A 96 -4.55 16.63 -6.76
C ARG A 96 -4.20 18.11 -6.94
N PRO A 97 -2.91 18.51 -6.81
CA PRO A 97 -2.47 19.90 -7.00
C PRO A 97 -2.76 20.47 -8.39
N ASP A 98 -2.79 19.62 -9.42
CA ASP A 98 -3.12 19.99 -10.80
C ASP A 98 -4.63 20.29 -11.00
N GLY A 99 -5.46 20.07 -9.97
CA GLY A 99 -6.89 20.35 -9.97
C GLY A 99 -7.77 19.15 -10.30
N SER A 100 -7.19 18.01 -10.69
CA SER A 100 -7.95 16.79 -10.97
C SER A 100 -8.50 16.16 -9.70
N VAL A 101 -9.51 15.33 -9.88
CA VAL A 101 -10.18 14.61 -8.79
C VAL A 101 -10.18 13.12 -9.06
N VAL A 102 -9.98 12.36 -7.99
CA VAL A 102 -10.04 10.90 -7.97
C VAL A 102 -11.07 10.49 -6.93
N ASP A 103 -11.96 9.60 -7.33
CA ASP A 103 -12.94 8.99 -6.45
C ASP A 103 -12.32 7.75 -5.78
N PRO A 104 -12.24 7.65 -4.44
CA PRO A 104 -11.69 6.47 -3.76
C PRO A 104 -12.48 5.18 -4.01
N ASN A 105 -13.75 5.27 -4.43
CA ASN A 105 -14.52 4.11 -4.86
C ASN A 105 -14.21 3.73 -6.33
N HIS A 106 -13.66 4.65 -7.11
CA HIS A 106 -13.18 4.43 -8.48
C HIS A 106 -11.78 5.06 -8.66
N PRO A 107 -10.73 4.54 -7.98
CA PRO A 107 -9.46 5.26 -7.83
C PRO A 107 -8.68 5.47 -9.14
N THR A 108 -9.10 4.80 -10.22
CA THR A 108 -8.57 5.00 -11.57
C THR A 108 -9.31 5.95 -12.46
N VAL A 109 -10.54 6.33 -12.08
CA VAL A 109 -11.24 7.29 -12.89
C VAL A 109 -10.74 8.65 -12.47
N ARG A 110 -9.79 9.16 -13.27
CA ARG A 110 -9.36 10.54 -13.16
C ARG A 110 -10.41 11.43 -13.81
N TYR A 111 -10.89 12.38 -13.03
CA TYR A 111 -11.71 13.48 -13.50
C TYR A 111 -10.80 14.71 -13.60
N GLU A 112 -10.70 15.31 -14.78
CA GLU A 112 -9.85 16.49 -15.02
C GLU A 112 -10.24 17.65 -14.10
N THR A 113 -11.51 17.69 -13.69
CA THR A 113 -12.01 18.67 -12.71
C THR A 113 -13.04 18.04 -11.79
N LEU A 114 -13.22 18.64 -10.61
CA LEU A 114 -14.34 18.30 -9.72
C LEU A 114 -15.70 18.46 -10.42
N GLY A 115 -15.86 19.47 -11.28
CA GLY A 115 -17.10 19.70 -12.01
C GLY A 115 -17.46 18.56 -12.97
N GLN A 116 -16.45 17.89 -13.55
CA GLN A 116 -16.66 16.71 -14.39
C GLN A 116 -17.20 15.53 -13.57
N TRP A 117 -16.65 15.30 -12.36
CA TRP A 117 -17.16 14.26 -11.46
C TRP A 117 -18.59 14.57 -10.98
N GLN A 118 -18.88 15.84 -10.65
CA GLN A 118 -20.22 16.24 -10.22
C GLN A 118 -21.27 16.14 -11.34
N ALA A 119 -20.87 16.33 -12.60
CA ALA A 119 -21.76 16.16 -13.74
C ALA A 119 -22.22 14.70 -13.91
N THR A 120 -21.38 13.73 -13.53
CA THR A 120 -21.74 12.30 -13.53
C THR A 120 -22.41 11.86 -12.23
N HIS A 121 -22.26 12.62 -11.14
CA HIS A 121 -22.88 12.34 -9.84
C HIS A 121 -23.68 13.53 -9.30
N PRO A 122 -24.79 13.90 -9.97
CA PRO A 122 -25.52 15.15 -9.69
C PRO A 122 -26.14 15.22 -8.29
N ARG A 123 -26.23 14.09 -7.58
CA ARG A 123 -26.73 14.02 -6.19
C ARG A 123 -25.75 14.64 -5.18
N TYR A 124 -24.46 14.67 -5.50
CA TYR A 124 -23.43 15.19 -4.61
C TYR A 124 -23.16 16.68 -4.84
N SER A 125 -23.25 17.44 -3.74
CA SER A 125 -23.16 18.90 -3.76
C SER A 125 -22.33 19.44 -2.59
N GLN A 126 -22.16 20.77 -2.54
CA GLN A 126 -21.49 21.48 -1.45
C GLN A 126 -20.08 20.96 -1.12
N PRO A 127 -19.13 20.99 -2.08
CA PRO A 127 -17.78 20.51 -1.85
C PRO A 127 -17.08 21.35 -0.79
N VAL A 128 -16.46 20.68 0.18
CA VAL A 128 -15.54 21.33 1.13
C VAL A 128 -14.17 20.67 1.05
N THR A 129 -13.14 21.46 0.77
CA THR A 129 -11.78 20.97 0.58
C THR A 129 -10.95 21.14 1.84
N VAL A 130 -10.29 20.06 2.27
CA VAL A 130 -9.41 19.99 3.43
C VAL A 130 -8.05 19.45 2.98
N PRO A 131 -6.91 20.09 3.31
CA PRO A 131 -5.60 19.53 3.00
C PRO A 131 -5.44 18.12 3.57
N ALA A 132 -4.94 17.18 2.78
CA ALA A 132 -4.83 15.77 3.17
C ALA A 132 -3.94 15.59 4.41
N SER A 133 -2.87 16.38 4.54
CA SER A 133 -1.99 16.37 5.72
C SER A 133 -2.72 16.72 7.02
N LYS A 134 -3.68 17.65 6.99
CA LYS A 134 -4.50 17.97 8.17
C LYS A 134 -5.48 16.85 8.48
N MET A 135 -6.04 16.22 7.45
CA MET A 135 -6.96 15.09 7.59
C MET A 135 -6.26 13.89 8.24
N GLN A 136 -5.09 13.54 7.72
CA GLN A 136 -4.25 12.46 8.23
C GLN A 136 -3.81 12.72 9.68
N GLN A 137 -3.47 13.96 10.03
CA GLN A 137 -3.13 14.33 11.41
C GLN A 137 -4.29 14.15 12.39
N VAL A 138 -5.54 14.40 11.97
CA VAL A 138 -6.73 14.19 12.81
C VAL A 138 -7.07 12.70 12.91
N LEU A 139 -7.10 11.99 11.79
CA LEU A 139 -7.59 10.60 11.73
C LEU A 139 -6.59 9.59 12.30
N SER A 140 -5.29 9.90 12.31
CA SER A 140 -4.26 9.12 13.01
C SER A 140 -4.34 9.20 14.54
N THR A 141 -5.08 10.17 15.09
CA THR A 141 -5.38 10.24 16.53
C THR A 141 -6.70 9.51 16.78
N PRO A 142 -6.84 8.59 17.75
CA PRO A 142 -8.12 7.91 18.02
C PRO A 142 -9.28 8.85 18.42
N PRO A 143 -10.56 8.45 18.24
CA PRO A 143 -11.72 9.25 18.67
C PRO A 143 -11.64 9.62 20.17
N GLY A 144 -11.85 10.90 20.49
CA GLY A 144 -11.86 11.38 21.88
C GLY A 144 -11.39 12.82 22.07
N PRO A 145 -11.21 13.29 23.33
CA PRO A 145 -10.93 14.69 23.64
C PRO A 145 -9.66 15.25 22.98
N GLN A 146 -8.64 14.41 22.77
CA GLN A 146 -7.41 14.81 22.09
C GLN A 146 -7.66 15.10 20.60
N ARG A 147 -8.48 14.27 19.94
CA ARG A 147 -8.91 14.50 18.56
C ARG A 147 -9.76 15.76 18.44
N GLU A 148 -10.69 15.99 19.38
CA GLU A 148 -11.49 17.23 19.41
C GLU A 148 -10.60 18.48 19.50
N ALA A 149 -9.57 18.45 20.34
CA ALA A 149 -8.62 19.53 20.46
C ALA A 149 -7.82 19.75 19.16
N LEU A 150 -7.46 18.69 18.43
CA LEU A 150 -6.81 18.77 17.13
C LEU A 150 -7.73 19.34 16.05
N ILE A 151 -8.99 18.90 15.99
CA ILE A 151 -10.01 19.42 15.08
C ILE A 151 -10.16 20.94 15.27
N GLN A 152 -10.25 21.40 16.52
CA GLN A 152 -10.31 22.83 16.84
C GLN A 152 -9.01 23.56 16.45
N LYS A 153 -7.85 23.02 16.83
CA LYS A 153 -6.54 23.62 16.55
C LYS A 153 -6.25 23.77 15.06
N LEU A 154 -6.71 22.83 14.24
CA LEU A 154 -6.49 22.81 12.79
C LEU A 154 -7.54 23.61 12.01
N GLY A 155 -8.55 24.14 12.70
CA GLY A 155 -9.65 24.93 12.12
C GLY A 155 -10.65 24.08 11.35
N LEU A 156 -10.82 22.81 11.71
CA LEU A 156 -11.66 21.85 11.01
C LEU A 156 -13.06 21.70 11.61
N SER A 157 -13.40 22.44 12.67
CA SER A 157 -14.72 22.34 13.32
C SER A 157 -15.89 22.55 12.37
N GLY A 158 -15.76 23.36 11.32
CA GLY A 158 -16.82 23.58 10.34
C GLY A 158 -17.06 22.43 9.35
N VAL A 159 -16.19 21.43 9.34
CA VAL A 159 -16.29 20.24 8.47
C VAL A 159 -16.33 18.93 9.25
N ALA A 160 -16.11 18.97 10.56
CA ALA A 160 -15.91 17.78 11.35
C ALA A 160 -17.19 16.92 11.50
N ASP A 161 -18.36 17.57 11.46
CA ASP A 161 -19.67 16.92 11.48
C ASP A 161 -20.11 16.35 10.11
N ARG A 162 -19.34 16.57 9.03
CA ARG A 162 -19.70 16.03 7.70
C ARG A 162 -19.60 14.50 7.74
N GLN A 163 -20.76 13.86 7.63
CA GLN A 163 -20.84 12.42 7.48
C GLN A 163 -20.42 11.99 6.08
N VAL A 164 -19.74 10.85 5.98
CA VAL A 164 -19.30 10.19 4.75
C VAL A 164 -19.69 8.71 4.86
N ALA A 165 -20.30 8.16 3.81
CA ALA A 165 -20.74 6.76 3.82
C ALA A 165 -19.57 5.78 3.69
N ASP A 166 -19.78 4.56 4.20
CA ASP A 166 -19.04 3.40 3.73
C ASP A 166 -19.16 3.28 2.20
N GLY A 167 -18.05 2.98 1.50
CA GLY A 167 -18.07 2.90 0.04
C GLY A 167 -19.10 1.91 -0.48
N GLU A 168 -19.53 2.05 -1.75
CA GLU A 168 -20.49 1.11 -2.34
C GLU A 168 -19.96 -0.32 -2.22
N ARG A 169 -20.62 -1.12 -1.37
CA ARG A 169 -20.34 -2.54 -1.19
C ARG A 169 -21.16 -3.31 -2.23
N TRP A 170 -20.52 -4.25 -2.93
CA TRP A 170 -21.20 -5.10 -3.92
C TRP A 170 -21.01 -6.57 -3.54
N ALA A 171 -21.99 -7.40 -3.81
CA ALA A 171 -21.95 -8.83 -3.57
C ALA A 171 -22.50 -9.60 -4.77
N THR A 172 -21.93 -10.77 -5.04
CA THR A 172 -22.38 -11.69 -6.09
C THR A 172 -22.85 -13.01 -5.49
N PRO A 173 -23.99 -13.57 -5.94
CA PRO A 173 -24.44 -14.88 -5.49
C PRO A 173 -23.45 -16.00 -5.84
N THR A 174 -23.18 -16.90 -4.90
CA THR A 174 -22.25 -18.04 -5.11
C THR A 174 -22.87 -19.21 -5.84
N LYS A 175 -24.19 -19.19 -6.05
CA LYS A 175 -24.95 -20.21 -6.79
C LYS A 175 -26.24 -19.63 -7.35
N ASN A 176 -26.82 -20.35 -8.31
CA ASN A 176 -28.12 -20.00 -8.87
C ASN A 176 -29.26 -20.31 -7.87
N GLY A 177 -30.35 -19.55 -7.96
CA GLY A 177 -31.56 -19.84 -7.21
C GLY A 177 -31.53 -19.43 -5.72
N ILE A 178 -30.79 -18.38 -5.35
CA ILE A 178 -30.76 -17.88 -3.98
C ILE A 178 -31.99 -17.00 -3.73
N ASN A 179 -32.75 -17.32 -2.68
CA ASN A 179 -33.93 -16.57 -2.29
C ASN A 179 -33.53 -15.35 -1.45
N THR A 180 -33.97 -14.17 -1.87
CA THR A 180 -33.93 -12.94 -1.08
C THR A 180 -35.22 -12.76 -0.30
N ARG A 181 -35.16 -12.06 0.82
CA ARG A 181 -36.20 -12.04 1.86
C ARG A 181 -36.55 -10.62 2.28
N GLU A 182 -37.78 -10.42 2.78
CA GLU A 182 -38.23 -9.12 3.26
C GLU A 182 -37.57 -8.73 4.61
N ASN A 183 -37.14 -9.73 5.39
CA ASN A 183 -36.48 -9.57 6.69
C ASN A 183 -35.28 -10.52 6.79
N PRO A 184 -34.28 -10.28 7.67
CA PRO A 184 -33.07 -11.11 7.84
C PRO A 184 -33.37 -12.45 8.53
N SER A 185 -34.20 -13.27 7.89
CA SER A 185 -34.66 -14.56 8.43
C SER A 185 -35.05 -15.51 7.31
N THR A 186 -34.80 -16.81 7.52
CA THR A 186 -35.26 -17.87 6.61
C THR A 186 -36.79 -18.01 6.58
N GLN A 187 -37.47 -17.47 7.60
CA GLN A 187 -38.93 -17.39 7.67
C GLN A 187 -39.50 -16.12 7.01
N GLY A 188 -38.65 -15.19 6.56
CA GLY A 188 -39.08 -13.98 5.88
C GLY A 188 -39.83 -14.28 4.59
N THR A 189 -40.72 -13.39 4.18
CA THR A 189 -41.40 -13.47 2.88
C THR A 189 -40.37 -13.53 1.76
N TRP A 190 -40.59 -14.38 0.77
CA TRP A 190 -39.76 -14.40 -0.43
C TRP A 190 -40.00 -13.12 -1.24
N VAL A 191 -38.92 -12.41 -1.60
CA VAL A 191 -38.97 -11.18 -2.39
C VAL A 191 -38.62 -11.46 -3.83
N ALA A 192 -37.44 -12.04 -4.07
CA ALA A 192 -36.95 -12.39 -5.39
C ALA A 192 -35.95 -13.56 -5.33
N THR A 193 -35.60 -14.08 -6.50
CA THR A 193 -34.53 -15.07 -6.64
C THR A 193 -33.38 -14.47 -7.42
N VAL A 194 -32.17 -14.58 -6.88
CA VAL A 194 -30.92 -14.11 -7.49
C VAL A 194 -30.05 -15.29 -7.92
N ASN A 195 -29.23 -15.09 -8.95
CA ASN A 195 -28.41 -16.09 -9.60
C ASN A 195 -26.93 -15.69 -9.64
N MET A 196 -26.06 -16.64 -9.97
CA MET A 196 -24.66 -16.31 -10.28
C MET A 196 -24.63 -15.24 -11.38
N GLU A 197 -23.69 -14.32 -11.26
CA GLU A 197 -23.53 -13.09 -12.07
C GLU A 197 -24.46 -11.91 -11.71
N ASP A 198 -25.51 -12.10 -10.90
CA ASP A 198 -26.31 -10.96 -10.43
C ASP A 198 -25.46 -10.07 -9.51
N LYS A 199 -25.54 -8.75 -9.70
CA LYS A 199 -24.85 -7.77 -8.86
C LYS A 199 -25.79 -7.20 -7.82
N LEU A 200 -25.44 -7.38 -6.56
CA LEU A 200 -26.23 -6.93 -5.42
C LEU A 200 -25.48 -5.79 -4.73
N LYS A 201 -26.08 -4.61 -4.64
CA LYS A 201 -25.48 -3.51 -3.91
C LYS A 201 -25.81 -3.68 -2.42
N VAL A 202 -24.82 -3.87 -1.57
CA VAL A 202 -25.01 -4.06 -0.13
C VAL A 202 -25.27 -2.69 0.53
N LEU A 203 -26.46 -2.55 1.11
CA LEU A 203 -26.92 -1.36 1.83
C LEU A 203 -26.59 -1.42 3.33
N GLY A 204 -26.41 -2.63 3.87
CA GLY A 204 -26.09 -2.85 5.28
C GLY A 204 -26.16 -4.32 5.65
N GLU A 205 -26.15 -4.62 6.95
CA GLU A 205 -26.24 -5.97 7.50
C GLU A 205 -27.01 -5.97 8.83
N ASN A 206 -27.44 -7.15 9.28
CA ASN A 206 -28.07 -7.29 10.59
C ASN A 206 -27.01 -7.30 11.71
N GLU A 207 -27.43 -7.15 12.97
CA GLU A 207 -26.52 -7.02 14.13
C GLU A 207 -25.44 -8.11 14.23
N ASP A 208 -25.76 -9.34 13.82
CA ASP A 208 -24.84 -10.49 13.87
C ASP A 208 -24.08 -10.74 12.55
N GLY A 209 -24.25 -9.88 11.53
CA GLY A 209 -23.59 -10.00 10.22
C GLY A 209 -23.99 -11.23 9.39
N THR A 210 -25.06 -11.93 9.78
CA THR A 210 -25.52 -13.18 9.14
C THR A 210 -26.35 -12.92 7.88
N TRP A 211 -26.90 -11.72 7.74
CA TRP A 211 -27.70 -11.29 6.61
C TRP A 211 -27.25 -9.93 6.11
N LEU A 212 -27.19 -9.80 4.78
CA LEU A 212 -26.92 -8.54 4.11
C LEU A 212 -28.23 -7.96 3.60
N ASN A 213 -28.45 -6.68 3.87
CA ASN A 213 -29.46 -5.89 3.18
C ASN A 213 -28.86 -5.45 1.85
N VAL A 214 -29.53 -5.76 0.74
CA VAL A 214 -29.04 -5.51 -0.61
C VAL A 214 -30.11 -4.86 -1.49
N GLU A 215 -29.68 -4.01 -2.40
CA GLU A 215 -30.45 -3.49 -3.51
C GLU A 215 -30.18 -4.34 -4.76
N LEU A 216 -31.24 -4.84 -5.38
CA LEU A 216 -31.21 -5.58 -6.64
C LEU A 216 -31.09 -4.62 -7.83
N GLU A 217 -30.74 -5.13 -9.02
CA GLU A 217 -30.60 -4.31 -10.25
C GLU A 217 -31.87 -3.49 -10.59
N ASN A 218 -33.05 -3.96 -10.19
CA ASN A 218 -34.32 -3.26 -10.40
C ASN A 218 -34.64 -2.22 -9.31
N GLY A 219 -33.70 -1.94 -8.38
CA GLY A 219 -33.87 -1.01 -7.25
C GLY A 219 -34.67 -1.59 -6.08
N THR A 220 -35.03 -2.87 -6.09
CA THR A 220 -35.74 -3.52 -4.98
C THR A 220 -34.76 -3.82 -3.84
N GLU A 221 -35.08 -3.38 -2.63
CA GLU A 221 -34.35 -3.78 -1.42
C GLU A 221 -34.80 -5.16 -0.92
N ALA A 222 -33.85 -5.99 -0.52
CA ALA A 222 -34.11 -7.30 0.05
C ALA A 222 -32.94 -7.80 0.92
N TRP A 223 -33.21 -8.78 1.79
CA TRP A 223 -32.22 -9.44 2.61
C TRP A 223 -31.73 -10.74 1.97
N VAL A 224 -30.41 -10.93 1.93
CA VAL A 224 -29.76 -12.15 1.45
C VAL A 224 -28.87 -12.74 2.53
N TYR A 225 -28.84 -14.07 2.63
CA TYR A 225 -28.03 -14.76 3.63
C TYR A 225 -26.54 -14.65 3.27
N ALA A 226 -25.73 -14.03 4.13
CA ALA A 226 -24.35 -13.63 3.82
C ALA A 226 -23.46 -14.79 3.32
N PRO A 227 -23.51 -16.02 3.90
CA PRO A 227 -22.71 -17.14 3.42
C PRO A 227 -23.02 -17.64 1.99
N LEU A 228 -24.11 -17.16 1.38
CA LEU A 228 -24.51 -17.51 0.02
C LEU A 228 -24.10 -16.46 -1.01
N VAL A 229 -23.45 -15.39 -0.60
CA VAL A 229 -22.92 -14.37 -1.49
C VAL A 229 -21.44 -14.19 -1.23
N LYS A 230 -20.71 -13.84 -2.28
CA LYS A 230 -19.31 -13.45 -2.20
C LYS A 230 -19.28 -11.94 -2.37
N GLU A 231 -18.80 -11.24 -1.35
CA GLU A 231 -18.59 -9.80 -1.48
C GLU A 231 -17.57 -9.54 -2.59
N GLU A 232 -17.98 -8.74 -3.59
CA GLU A 232 -17.07 -8.19 -4.57
C GLU A 232 -16.20 -7.18 -3.83
N LYS A 233 -14.96 -7.58 -3.53
CA LYS A 233 -13.93 -6.56 -3.29
C LYS A 233 -13.90 -5.71 -4.56
N PRO A 234 -14.05 -4.37 -4.47
CA PRO A 234 -13.96 -3.52 -5.64
C PRO A 234 -12.70 -3.93 -6.38
N LEU A 235 -12.84 -4.17 -7.69
CA LEU A 235 -11.68 -4.47 -8.53
C LEU A 235 -10.64 -3.42 -8.20
N PRO A 236 -9.41 -3.84 -7.87
CA PRO A 236 -8.38 -2.86 -7.59
C PRO A 236 -8.31 -1.92 -8.78
N PRO A 237 -8.11 -0.62 -8.52
CA PRO A 237 -7.97 0.35 -9.59
C PRO A 237 -6.96 -0.20 -10.63
N PRO A 238 -7.26 -0.20 -11.95
CA PRO A 238 -6.24 -0.40 -12.97
C PRO A 238 -4.95 0.33 -12.59
N TYR A 239 -3.84 -0.39 -12.58
CA TYR A 239 -2.57 0.18 -12.22
C TYR A 239 -2.21 1.30 -13.22
N GLU A 240 -2.09 2.54 -12.73
CA GLU A 240 -1.57 3.66 -13.52
C GLU A 240 -0.07 3.78 -13.28
N SER A 241 0.71 3.77 -14.37
CA SER A 241 2.15 3.92 -14.30
C SER A 241 2.54 5.17 -13.50
N PRO A 242 3.49 5.06 -12.55
CA PRO A 242 4.04 6.23 -11.90
C PRO A 242 4.86 7.11 -12.86
N PHE A 243 5.17 6.62 -14.07
CA PHE A 243 5.98 7.32 -15.05
C PHE A 243 5.12 7.87 -16.20
N PRO A 244 5.18 9.18 -16.47
CA PRO A 244 4.57 9.74 -17.67
C PRO A 244 5.13 9.07 -18.93
N GLN A 245 4.28 8.83 -19.93
CA GLN A 245 4.66 8.10 -21.14
C GLN A 245 5.89 8.69 -21.86
N TRP A 246 6.02 10.03 -21.88
CA TRP A 246 7.18 10.66 -22.52
C TRP A 246 8.50 10.31 -21.82
N MET A 247 8.47 10.10 -20.50
CA MET A 247 9.63 9.76 -19.69
C MET A 247 10.02 8.29 -19.87
N ALA A 248 9.00 7.42 -19.89
CA ALA A 248 9.10 6.02 -20.28
C ALA A 248 9.78 5.90 -21.66
N ASP A 249 9.19 6.52 -22.69
CA ASP A 249 9.66 6.43 -24.07
C ASP A 249 10.96 7.22 -24.34
N GLY A 250 11.45 8.02 -23.38
CA GLY A 250 12.60 8.92 -23.58
C GLY A 250 12.34 10.00 -24.66
N THR A 251 11.08 10.40 -24.82
CA THR A 251 10.64 11.39 -25.81
C THR A 251 10.53 12.78 -25.21
N ARG A 252 10.30 13.77 -26.07
CA ARG A 252 10.24 15.19 -25.70
C ARG A 252 9.30 15.44 -24.51
N PRO A 253 9.78 16.10 -23.43
CA PRO A 253 8.93 16.55 -22.33
C PRO A 253 7.81 17.52 -22.81
N PRO A 254 6.60 17.46 -22.23
CA PRO A 254 5.46 18.26 -22.68
C PRO A 254 5.65 19.77 -22.47
N ASP A 255 6.49 20.16 -21.50
CA ASP A 255 6.84 21.54 -21.17
C ASP A 255 7.93 22.13 -22.09
N ILE A 256 8.57 21.31 -22.94
CA ILE A 256 9.56 21.77 -23.90
C ILE A 256 8.95 21.89 -25.29
N GLU A 257 9.00 23.11 -25.84
CA GLU A 257 8.56 23.40 -27.20
C GLU A 257 9.33 22.57 -28.24
N ALA A 258 8.62 22.08 -29.27
CA ALA A 258 9.19 21.12 -30.23
C ALA A 258 10.40 21.69 -30.99
N TYR A 259 10.38 22.97 -31.31
CA TYR A 259 11.49 23.62 -32.02
C TYR A 259 12.73 23.74 -31.13
N LEU A 260 12.58 23.94 -29.82
CA LEU A 260 13.68 23.96 -28.85
C LEU A 260 14.26 22.55 -28.68
N TRP A 261 13.38 21.56 -28.52
CA TRP A 261 13.79 20.16 -28.41
C TRP A 261 14.61 19.69 -29.62
N ASN A 262 14.11 19.99 -30.82
CA ASN A 262 14.78 19.60 -32.07
C ASN A 262 16.09 20.35 -32.32
N ALA A 263 16.30 21.51 -31.69
CA ALA A 263 17.56 22.26 -31.76
C ALA A 263 18.64 21.73 -30.81
N LEU A 264 18.27 20.96 -29.78
CA LEU A 264 19.23 20.35 -28.85
C LEU A 264 20.00 19.21 -29.52
N PRO A 265 21.31 19.06 -29.22
CA PRO A 265 22.06 17.85 -29.56
C PRO A 265 21.50 16.65 -28.79
N GLN A 266 21.76 15.43 -29.28
CA GLN A 266 21.28 14.20 -28.65
C GLN A 266 21.68 14.11 -27.17
N GLU A 267 22.95 14.37 -26.84
CA GLU A 267 23.45 14.37 -25.46
C GLU A 267 22.66 15.32 -24.54
N GLY A 268 22.25 16.49 -25.05
CA GLY A 268 21.43 17.44 -24.29
C GLY A 268 20.00 16.94 -24.08
N ARG A 269 19.43 16.20 -25.03
CA ARG A 269 18.13 15.56 -24.88
C ARG A 269 18.21 14.43 -23.86
N ASP A 270 19.21 13.57 -23.98
CA ASP A 270 19.43 12.43 -23.08
C ASP A 270 19.62 12.93 -21.64
N GLN A 271 20.38 14.01 -21.43
CA GLN A 271 20.56 14.62 -20.11
C GLN A 271 19.26 15.17 -19.51
N ILE A 272 18.39 15.78 -20.32
CA ILE A 272 17.08 16.27 -19.87
C ILE A 272 16.20 15.10 -19.43
N ILE A 273 16.13 14.04 -20.24
CA ILE A 273 15.36 12.83 -19.92
C ILE A 273 15.88 12.20 -18.63
N GLN A 274 17.20 12.01 -18.53
CA GLN A 274 17.82 11.40 -17.36
C GLN A 274 17.55 12.21 -16.10
N THR A 275 17.71 13.55 -16.16
CA THR A 275 17.44 14.43 -15.02
C THR A 275 15.98 14.34 -14.58
N ALA A 276 15.05 14.24 -15.52
CA ALA A 276 13.63 14.10 -15.20
C ALA A 276 13.31 12.74 -14.58
N ARG A 277 13.90 11.66 -15.09
CA ARG A 277 13.77 10.30 -14.55
C ARG A 277 14.30 10.22 -13.11
N GLU A 278 15.53 10.68 -12.89
CA GLU A 278 16.15 10.72 -11.55
C GLU A 278 15.35 11.56 -10.57
N LYS A 279 14.78 12.68 -11.02
CA LYS A 279 13.91 13.52 -10.18
C LYS A 279 12.67 12.75 -9.72
N VAL A 280 11.97 12.07 -10.61
CA VAL A 280 10.77 11.29 -10.26
C VAL A 280 11.12 10.11 -9.36
N VAL A 281 12.24 9.43 -9.61
CA VAL A 281 12.71 8.35 -8.74
C VAL A 281 13.04 8.89 -7.33
N ALA A 282 13.76 10.01 -7.24
CA ALA A 282 14.07 10.67 -5.97
C ALA A 282 12.84 11.16 -5.20
N GLU A 283 11.80 11.63 -5.90
CA GLU A 283 10.53 12.06 -5.30
C GLU A 283 9.72 10.88 -4.73
N ASN A 284 9.74 9.73 -5.42
CA ASN A 284 9.09 8.51 -4.94
C ASN A 284 9.92 7.75 -3.90
N TRP A 285 11.24 7.98 -3.87
CA TRP A 285 12.16 7.34 -2.95
C TRP A 285 13.03 8.37 -2.21
N PRO A 286 12.44 9.15 -1.28
CA PRO A 286 13.12 10.25 -0.61
C PRO A 286 14.29 9.75 0.23
N MET A 287 15.32 10.60 0.33
CA MET A 287 16.49 10.30 1.14
C MET A 287 16.10 10.01 2.60
N PRO A 288 16.56 8.89 3.18
CA PRO A 288 16.33 8.59 4.59
C PRO A 288 16.90 9.68 5.51
N GLU A 289 16.36 9.78 6.72
CA GLU A 289 16.91 10.68 7.74
C GLU A 289 18.36 10.30 8.06
N PHE A 290 19.24 11.29 8.05
CA PHE A 290 20.66 11.09 8.30
C PHE A 290 20.95 11.10 9.81
N ASP A 291 21.45 9.97 10.33
CA ASP A 291 22.01 9.88 11.68
C ASP A 291 23.54 10.04 11.65
N VAL A 292 24.04 11.13 12.23
CA VAL A 292 25.48 11.43 12.33
C VAL A 292 26.27 10.38 13.13
N ASN A 293 25.60 9.70 14.06
CA ASN A 293 26.15 8.61 14.88
C ASN A 293 25.84 7.23 14.30
N GLY A 294 25.13 7.18 13.17
CA GLY A 294 24.77 5.96 12.49
C GLY A 294 25.99 5.21 11.91
N PRO A 295 25.80 3.93 11.56
CA PRO A 295 26.83 3.15 10.90
C PRO A 295 27.21 3.75 9.54
N PRO A 296 28.45 3.54 9.06
CA PRO A 296 28.85 3.97 7.72
C PRO A 296 28.08 3.25 6.62
N PRO A 297 27.91 3.88 5.45
CA PRO A 297 27.60 3.15 4.21
C PRO A 297 28.61 2.01 3.98
N SER A 298 28.18 0.92 3.35
CA SER A 298 29.04 -0.27 3.20
C SER A 298 30.26 -0.03 2.29
N SER A 299 30.18 0.97 1.42
CA SER A 299 31.26 1.50 0.58
C SER A 299 32.37 2.21 1.37
N VAL A 300 32.14 2.51 2.66
CA VAL A 300 33.03 3.32 3.49
C VAL A 300 33.53 2.52 4.68
N SER A 301 34.86 2.39 4.82
CA SER A 301 35.43 1.71 5.99
C SER A 301 35.06 2.41 7.29
N SER A 302 34.80 1.64 8.36
CA SER A 302 34.45 2.22 9.67
C SER A 302 35.55 3.13 10.24
N MET A 303 36.82 2.83 9.92
CA MET A 303 37.94 3.68 10.30
C MET A 303 37.86 5.05 9.60
N ALA A 304 37.68 5.08 8.28
CA ALA A 304 37.53 6.33 7.54
C ALA A 304 36.31 7.13 8.02
N TRP A 305 35.17 6.46 8.24
CA TRP A 305 33.94 7.08 8.73
C TRP A 305 34.13 7.77 10.09
N SER A 306 34.85 7.12 11.01
CA SER A 306 35.10 7.67 12.35
C SER A 306 35.95 8.95 12.35
N HIS A 307 36.75 9.16 11.30
CA HIS A 307 37.61 10.34 11.14
C HIS A 307 36.96 11.48 10.33
N LEU A 308 35.78 11.26 9.73
CA LEU A 308 35.07 12.31 9.01
C LEU A 308 34.33 13.25 9.98
N PRO A 309 34.41 14.59 9.78
CA PRO A 309 33.56 15.52 10.50
C PRO A 309 32.08 15.31 10.12
N PRO A 310 31.11 15.75 10.95
CA PRO A 310 29.68 15.59 10.68
C PRO A 310 29.24 16.03 9.29
N GLU A 311 29.70 17.18 8.81
CA GLU A 311 29.38 17.68 7.47
C GLU A 311 29.92 16.77 6.36
N GLY A 312 31.12 16.20 6.56
CA GLY A 312 31.73 15.24 5.63
C GLY A 312 30.94 13.93 5.57
N LYS A 313 30.46 13.43 6.72
CA LYS A 313 29.59 12.25 6.79
C LYS A 313 28.26 12.50 6.08
N GLN A 314 27.64 13.66 6.29
CA GLN A 314 26.38 14.02 5.66
C GLN A 314 26.53 14.18 4.13
N ALA A 315 27.60 14.83 3.66
CA ALA A 315 27.87 14.97 2.25
C ALA A 315 28.09 13.62 1.55
N LEU A 316 28.83 12.72 2.19
CA LEU A 316 29.05 11.36 1.70
C LEU A 316 27.75 10.55 1.67
N PHE A 317 26.94 10.63 2.72
CA PHE A 317 25.62 10.01 2.77
C PHE A 317 24.71 10.48 1.62
N GLN A 318 24.67 11.79 1.36
CA GLN A 318 23.91 12.35 0.23
C GLN A 318 24.45 11.89 -1.13
N GLN A 319 25.77 11.77 -1.27
CA GLN A 319 26.40 11.29 -2.50
C GLN A 319 26.01 9.83 -2.78
N GLU A 320 26.12 8.97 -1.77
CA GLU A 320 25.76 7.56 -1.87
C GLU A 320 24.26 7.38 -2.18
N TRP A 321 23.38 8.20 -1.59
CA TRP A 321 21.96 8.17 -1.91
C TRP A 321 21.67 8.59 -3.35
N ARG A 322 22.32 9.65 -3.85
CA ARG A 322 22.18 10.07 -5.27
C ARG A 322 22.68 9.00 -6.24
N ALA A 323 23.77 8.33 -5.91
CA ALA A 323 24.30 7.24 -6.73
C ALA A 323 23.32 6.05 -6.76
N ALA A 324 22.66 5.76 -5.64
CA ALA A 324 21.59 4.77 -5.59
C ALA A 324 20.34 5.18 -6.38
N VAL A 325 19.92 6.45 -6.32
CA VAL A 325 18.84 6.97 -7.17
C VAL A 325 19.17 6.80 -8.66
N HIS A 326 20.42 7.09 -9.04
CA HIS A 326 20.89 6.91 -10.40
C HIS A 326 20.81 5.43 -10.82
N GLU A 327 21.36 4.51 -10.02
CA GLU A 327 21.28 3.06 -10.29
C GLU A 327 19.83 2.56 -10.41
N GLN A 328 18.91 3.06 -9.57
CA GLN A 328 17.48 2.66 -9.60
C GLN A 328 16.85 3.14 -10.89
N THR A 329 17.23 4.35 -11.32
CA THR A 329 16.77 4.95 -12.56
C THR A 329 17.23 4.10 -13.74
N GLU A 330 18.47 3.64 -13.75
CA GLU A 330 18.97 2.74 -14.79
C GLU A 330 18.17 1.43 -14.82
N MET A 331 17.90 0.79 -13.68
CA MET A 331 17.11 -0.44 -13.62
C MET A 331 15.67 -0.23 -14.10
N LEU A 332 15.03 0.86 -13.69
CA LEU A 332 13.65 1.18 -14.05
C LEU A 332 13.51 1.52 -15.53
N PHE A 333 14.46 2.22 -16.14
CA PHE A 333 14.26 2.70 -17.52
C PHE A 333 15.04 1.91 -18.58
N ASN A 334 16.16 1.29 -18.20
CA ASN A 334 16.99 0.49 -19.12
C ASN A 334 16.77 -1.03 -18.93
N GLY A 335 16.06 -1.42 -17.88
CA GLY A 335 15.72 -2.81 -17.57
C GLY A 335 16.75 -3.51 -16.69
N VAL A 336 16.34 -4.66 -16.16
CA VAL A 336 17.16 -5.52 -15.28
C VAL A 336 17.83 -6.59 -16.12
N LYS A 337 19.07 -6.96 -15.77
CA LYS A 337 19.80 -8.06 -16.44
C LYS A 337 19.05 -9.39 -16.34
N ASP A 338 19.13 -10.20 -17.40
CA ASP A 338 18.59 -11.57 -17.41
C ASP A 338 19.19 -12.40 -16.26
N GLY A 339 18.32 -13.04 -15.48
CA GLY A 339 18.72 -13.75 -14.27
C GLY A 339 19.02 -12.84 -13.08
N GLY A 340 18.62 -11.58 -13.14
CA GLY A 340 18.75 -10.62 -12.04
C GLY A 340 20.18 -10.19 -11.73
N GLU A 341 20.27 -9.17 -10.90
CA GLU A 341 21.51 -8.54 -10.49
C GLU A 341 21.50 -8.13 -9.02
N VAL A 342 22.69 -8.01 -8.45
CA VAL A 342 22.89 -7.51 -7.09
C VAL A 342 23.12 -6.00 -7.19
N PRO A 343 22.31 -5.16 -6.52
CA PRO A 343 22.56 -3.72 -6.53
C PRO A 343 23.93 -3.38 -5.94
N GLU A 344 24.60 -2.40 -6.54
CA GLU A 344 25.91 -1.93 -6.12
C GLU A 344 25.80 -0.98 -4.93
N HIS A 345 24.82 -0.07 -4.93
CA HIS A 345 24.71 0.96 -3.90
C HIS A 345 23.86 0.54 -2.71
N SER A 346 24.37 0.90 -1.52
CA SER A 346 23.84 0.43 -0.24
C SER A 346 22.41 0.89 0.07
N PHE A 347 21.96 2.00 -0.51
CA PHE A 347 20.57 2.42 -0.35
C PHE A 347 19.63 1.52 -1.14
N LEU A 348 20.06 1.03 -2.31
CA LEU A 348 19.22 0.24 -3.20
C LEU A 348 19.21 -1.24 -2.87
N GLY A 349 20.40 -1.76 -2.65
CA GLY A 349 20.62 -3.05 -2.05
C GLY A 349 21.33 -2.81 -0.74
N THR A 350 20.65 -3.04 0.37
CA THR A 350 21.43 -3.22 1.60
C THR A 350 22.02 -4.63 1.58
N ALA A 351 23.35 -4.67 1.73
CA ALA A 351 23.98 -5.48 2.76
C ALA A 351 23.00 -5.70 3.93
N SER A 352 22.30 -6.82 3.91
CA SER A 352 20.99 -6.91 4.56
C SER A 352 21.02 -6.61 6.04
N THR A 353 20.01 -5.85 6.42
CA THR A 353 19.53 -5.69 7.78
C THR A 353 18.00 -5.87 7.63
N LEU A 354 17.18 -6.42 8.50
CA LEU A 354 17.15 -6.25 9.94
C LEU A 354 17.30 -4.77 10.39
N GLY A 355 17.18 -3.81 9.47
CA GLY A 355 17.31 -2.36 9.66
C GLY A 355 18.58 -1.75 10.28
N ARG A 356 19.51 -2.52 10.89
CA ARG A 356 20.62 -2.00 11.72
C ARG A 356 21.98 -2.74 11.70
N GLY A 357 22.18 -3.74 10.85
CA GLY A 357 23.39 -4.59 10.77
C GLY A 357 24.38 -4.32 9.61
N LYS A 358 25.48 -5.09 9.51
CA LYS A 358 26.47 -5.02 8.39
C LYS A 358 26.40 -6.26 7.49
N ALA A 359 26.70 -6.12 6.19
CA ALA A 359 26.91 -7.27 5.31
C ALA A 359 27.95 -8.24 5.90
N GLY A 360 27.55 -9.48 6.07
CA GLY A 360 28.41 -10.52 6.64
C GLY A 360 28.58 -10.44 8.16
N GLU A 361 27.81 -9.62 8.88
CA GLU A 361 27.75 -9.64 10.35
C GLU A 361 27.46 -11.04 10.88
N TRP A 362 26.66 -11.83 10.18
CA TRP A 362 26.32 -13.19 10.60
C TRP A 362 27.41 -14.20 10.23
N ARG A 363 28.48 -13.78 9.54
CA ARG A 363 29.65 -14.64 9.27
C ARG A 363 30.35 -15.05 10.55
N GLU A 364 30.15 -14.34 11.65
CA GLU A 364 30.57 -14.78 12.99
C GLU A 364 29.99 -16.16 13.33
N PHE A 365 28.74 -16.40 12.96
CA PHE A 365 28.05 -17.66 13.19
C PHE A 365 28.05 -18.56 11.96
N ALA A 366 28.76 -18.21 10.88
CA ALA A 366 28.81 -19.04 9.70
C ALA A 366 29.52 -20.36 10.01
N VAL A 367 28.99 -21.45 9.45
CA VAL A 367 29.60 -22.79 9.59
C VAL A 367 31.02 -22.78 9.01
N HIS A 368 31.24 -22.09 7.89
CA HIS A 368 32.56 -21.85 7.29
C HIS A 368 32.67 -20.42 6.71
N PRO A 369 33.88 -19.84 6.57
CA PRO A 369 34.06 -18.49 6.01
C PRO A 369 33.49 -18.27 4.59
N HIS A 370 33.32 -19.35 3.82
CA HIS A 370 32.82 -19.34 2.44
C HIS A 370 31.48 -20.09 2.28
N SER A 371 30.82 -20.47 3.37
CA SER A 371 29.48 -21.07 3.26
C SER A 371 28.42 -20.01 2.91
N ALA A 372 27.27 -20.46 2.41
CA ALA A 372 26.08 -19.63 2.31
C ALA A 372 25.80 -18.92 3.65
N ALA A 373 25.31 -17.69 3.61
CA ALA A 373 25.08 -16.86 4.79
C ALA A 373 24.04 -17.46 5.75
N GLN A 374 23.06 -18.20 5.24
CA GLN A 374 22.08 -18.92 6.06
C GLN A 374 22.63 -20.21 6.71
N TYR A 375 23.88 -20.61 6.42
CA TYR A 375 24.48 -21.80 7.03
C TYR A 375 25.12 -21.40 8.35
N LEU A 376 24.34 -21.55 9.43
CA LEU A 376 24.69 -21.03 10.75
C LEU A 376 24.99 -22.14 11.74
N ASN A 377 25.91 -21.83 12.66
CA ASN A 377 26.24 -22.61 13.83
C ASN A 377 25.43 -22.08 15.02
N LEU A 378 24.31 -22.73 15.32
CA LEU A 378 23.40 -22.31 16.40
C LEU A 378 24.03 -22.52 17.78
N ASN A 379 24.95 -23.49 17.92
CA ASN A 379 25.74 -23.66 19.13
C ASN A 379 26.62 -22.44 19.43
N SER A 380 27.26 -21.88 18.40
CA SER A 380 28.05 -20.65 18.57
C SER A 380 27.17 -19.42 18.85
N MET A 381 25.92 -19.44 18.38
CA MET A 381 24.97 -18.34 18.57
C MET A 381 24.33 -18.32 19.98
N TRP A 382 23.98 -19.48 20.53
CA TRP A 382 23.23 -19.57 21.81
C TRP A 382 23.86 -20.48 22.87
N GLY A 383 24.96 -21.17 22.58
CA GLY A 383 25.62 -22.12 23.49
C GLY A 383 24.85 -23.44 23.63
N GLY A 384 25.12 -24.19 24.70
CA GLY A 384 24.33 -25.37 25.09
C GLY A 384 24.39 -26.56 24.12
N ASP A 385 23.29 -27.31 24.03
CA ASP A 385 23.12 -28.49 23.15
C ASP A 385 22.53 -28.12 21.77
N TRP A 386 22.49 -26.82 21.44
CA TRP A 386 22.00 -26.35 20.14
C TRP A 386 22.86 -26.88 18.99
N ARG A 387 22.21 -27.10 17.84
CA ARG A 387 22.85 -27.69 16.66
C ARG A 387 24.04 -26.87 16.16
N THR A 388 25.14 -27.55 15.83
CA THR A 388 26.37 -26.91 15.32
C THR A 388 26.31 -26.53 13.84
N VAL A 389 25.41 -27.11 13.05
CA VAL A 389 25.24 -26.85 11.62
C VAL A 389 23.77 -26.88 11.23
N HIS A 390 23.21 -25.72 10.85
CA HIS A 390 21.87 -25.62 10.28
C HIS A 390 21.91 -24.99 8.89
N LYS A 391 21.32 -25.65 7.89
CA LYS A 391 21.35 -25.19 6.48
C LYS A 391 20.02 -24.67 5.95
N ASN A 392 18.92 -24.96 6.65
CA ASN A 392 17.55 -24.71 6.19
C ASN A 392 16.88 -23.51 6.90
N LEU A 393 17.57 -22.37 7.00
CA LEU A 393 17.10 -21.21 7.78
C LEU A 393 16.42 -20.12 6.94
N CYS A 394 16.27 -20.30 5.62
CA CYS A 394 15.70 -19.29 4.73
C CYS A 394 14.32 -18.76 5.17
N GLY A 395 13.43 -19.63 5.67
CA GLY A 395 12.09 -19.24 6.12
C GLY A 395 12.12 -18.26 7.31
N PRO A 396 12.64 -18.66 8.48
CA PRO A 396 12.72 -17.80 9.64
C PRO A 396 13.52 -16.51 9.40
N LEU A 397 14.58 -16.59 8.58
CA LEU A 397 15.39 -15.42 8.22
C LEU A 397 14.64 -14.46 7.30
N ALA A 398 13.86 -14.95 6.33
CA ALA A 398 13.04 -14.11 5.47
C ALA A 398 11.89 -13.43 6.24
N VAL A 399 11.24 -14.16 7.16
CA VAL A 399 10.19 -13.59 8.03
C VAL A 399 10.77 -12.58 9.02
N GLY A 400 11.92 -12.86 9.63
CA GLY A 400 12.59 -11.88 10.48
C GLY A 400 12.98 -10.61 9.72
N ALA A 401 13.51 -10.78 8.50
CA ALA A 401 13.89 -9.66 7.65
C ALA A 401 12.69 -8.79 7.25
N SER A 402 11.52 -9.37 7.09
CA SER A 402 10.29 -8.64 6.76
C SER A 402 9.71 -7.87 7.95
N MET A 403 9.96 -8.34 9.18
CA MET A 403 9.66 -7.63 10.44
C MET A 403 10.74 -6.61 10.84
N GLY A 404 11.87 -6.57 10.13
CA GLY A 404 12.98 -5.66 10.43
C GLY A 404 13.77 -6.00 11.69
N VAL A 405 13.75 -7.25 12.16
CA VAL A 405 14.46 -7.72 13.38
C VAL A 405 15.77 -8.41 13.04
N LEU A 406 16.78 -8.44 13.92
CA LEU A 406 18.11 -9.08 13.69
C LEU A 406 18.02 -10.61 13.46
N PRO A 407 19.04 -11.34 12.96
CA PRO A 407 18.88 -12.75 12.57
C PRO A 407 18.84 -13.62 13.80
N GLN A 408 19.72 -13.38 14.77
CA GLN A 408 19.66 -14.00 16.08
C GLN A 408 18.30 -13.75 16.71
N GLU A 409 17.79 -12.51 16.64
CA GLU A 409 16.45 -12.18 17.14
C GLU A 409 15.35 -12.91 16.35
N ALA A 410 15.44 -12.99 15.02
CA ALA A 410 14.51 -13.70 14.16
C ALA A 410 14.46 -15.18 14.52
N LEU A 411 15.61 -15.82 14.71
CA LEU A 411 15.71 -17.22 15.10
C LEU A 411 15.24 -17.44 16.55
N THR A 412 15.47 -16.48 17.46
CA THR A 412 14.93 -16.52 18.83
C THR A 412 13.41 -16.39 18.83
N ARG A 413 12.85 -15.46 18.04
CA ARG A 413 11.41 -15.29 17.85
C ARG A 413 10.79 -16.54 17.22
N PHE A 414 11.47 -17.13 16.22
CA PHE A 414 11.02 -18.38 15.62
C PHE A 414 11.00 -19.51 16.65
N ALA A 415 12.07 -19.72 17.42
CA ALA A 415 12.11 -20.73 18.47
C ALA A 415 10.93 -20.62 19.46
N ALA A 416 10.57 -19.38 19.83
CA ALA A 416 9.47 -19.11 20.76
C ALA A 416 8.07 -19.15 20.12
N SER A 417 7.97 -19.20 18.78
CA SER A 417 6.71 -18.96 18.06
C SER A 417 5.68 -20.09 18.09
N ASN A 418 6.13 -21.34 18.21
CA ASN A 418 5.25 -22.52 18.15
C ASN A 418 5.64 -23.60 19.17
N GLY A 419 6.12 -23.17 20.34
CA GLY A 419 6.61 -24.06 21.40
C GLY A 419 7.68 -25.03 20.91
N ASP A 420 7.61 -26.28 21.39
CA ASP A 420 8.58 -27.34 21.12
C ASP A 420 8.75 -27.66 19.62
N ILE A 421 7.78 -27.30 18.76
CA ILE A 421 7.85 -27.57 17.32
C ILE A 421 8.96 -26.73 16.68
N SER A 422 8.95 -25.41 16.86
CA SER A 422 9.92 -24.52 16.23
C SER A 422 11.33 -24.73 16.79
N GLU A 423 11.45 -24.95 18.09
CA GLU A 423 12.72 -25.34 18.72
C GLU A 423 13.23 -26.69 18.18
N GLY A 424 12.33 -27.67 18.03
CA GLY A 424 12.64 -28.96 17.43
C GLY A 424 13.15 -28.84 16.00
N LEU A 425 12.53 -27.98 15.18
CA LEU A 425 12.99 -27.72 13.80
C LEU A 425 14.39 -27.13 13.77
N LEU A 426 14.72 -26.18 14.65
CA LEU A 426 16.06 -25.62 14.76
C LEU A 426 17.09 -26.66 15.22
N ASN A 427 16.74 -27.54 16.17
CA ASN A 427 17.69 -28.54 16.68
C ASN A 427 17.90 -29.73 15.74
N THR A 428 16.87 -30.12 14.98
CA THR A 428 16.95 -31.19 13.98
C THR A 428 17.45 -30.71 12.61
N GLY A 429 17.35 -29.40 12.37
CA GLY A 429 17.55 -28.70 11.11
C GLY A 429 16.80 -29.25 9.91
N TYR A 430 15.56 -29.65 10.15
CA TYR A 430 14.55 -29.82 9.10
C TYR A 430 14.22 -28.47 8.43
N THR A 431 13.54 -28.54 7.29
CA THR A 431 13.03 -27.37 6.56
C THR A 431 11.77 -26.83 7.20
N THR A 432 11.54 -25.53 7.06
CA THR A 432 10.28 -24.87 7.44
C THR A 432 9.31 -24.81 6.28
N GLY A 433 8.01 -24.93 6.56
CA GLY A 433 6.90 -24.62 5.65
C GLY A 433 6.04 -23.46 6.17
N LYS A 434 4.97 -23.15 5.43
CA LYS A 434 4.01 -22.08 5.79
C LYS A 434 3.44 -22.23 7.21
N ASP A 435 3.16 -23.46 7.64
CA ASP A 435 2.51 -23.75 8.93
C ASP A 435 3.49 -23.55 10.10
N ASP A 436 4.81 -23.55 9.83
CA ASP A 436 5.85 -23.21 10.79
C ASP A 436 6.11 -21.70 10.86
N LEU A 437 5.94 -20.99 9.73
CA LEU A 437 6.27 -19.57 9.59
C LEU A 437 5.12 -18.63 9.99
N ILE A 438 3.85 -19.01 9.78
CA ILE A 438 2.69 -18.21 10.22
C ILE A 438 2.71 -17.97 11.73
N PRO A 439 2.99 -18.97 12.60
CA PRO A 439 3.13 -18.76 14.04
C PRO A 439 4.13 -17.67 14.43
N MET A 440 5.21 -17.48 13.66
CA MET A 440 6.20 -16.44 13.92
C MET A 440 5.61 -15.04 13.77
N TYR A 441 4.73 -14.83 12.78
CA TYR A 441 3.96 -13.60 12.63
C TYR A 441 2.95 -13.42 13.76
N THR A 442 2.14 -14.44 14.05
CA THR A 442 1.08 -14.33 15.05
C THR A 442 1.63 -14.10 16.47
N ALA A 443 2.76 -14.73 16.82
CA ALA A 443 3.47 -14.48 18.07
C ALA A 443 3.99 -13.04 18.22
N SER A 444 4.15 -12.32 17.10
CA SER A 444 4.52 -10.90 17.07
C SER A 444 3.30 -9.96 16.93
N ASN A 445 2.07 -10.47 17.11
CA ASN A 445 0.80 -9.76 16.89
C ASN A 445 0.53 -9.34 15.44
N TRP A 446 1.18 -9.97 14.46
CA TRP A 446 0.84 -9.77 13.05
C TRP A 446 -0.26 -10.75 12.64
N THR A 447 -1.06 -10.38 11.64
CA THR A 447 -1.90 -11.35 10.93
C THR A 447 -1.16 -11.83 9.70
N ALA A 448 -1.26 -13.11 9.35
CA ALA A 448 -0.59 -13.66 8.18
C ALA A 448 -1.44 -14.74 7.51
N ASP A 449 -1.55 -14.65 6.19
CA ASP A 449 -2.23 -15.61 5.32
C ASP A 449 -1.24 -16.20 4.31
N TYR A 450 -1.59 -17.36 3.76
CA TYR A 450 -0.83 -18.01 2.70
C TYR A 450 -1.64 -18.15 1.42
N SER A 451 -1.14 -17.57 0.33
CA SER A 451 -1.67 -17.79 -1.00
C SER A 451 -0.84 -18.88 -1.69
N SER A 452 -1.44 -20.03 -1.97
CA SER A 452 -0.79 -21.13 -2.71
C SER A 452 -1.17 -21.11 -4.19
N GLY A 453 -0.26 -21.55 -5.06
CA GLY A 453 -0.52 -21.66 -6.49
C GLY A 453 0.29 -20.64 -7.30
N ASP A 454 -0.14 -20.40 -8.54
CA ASP A 454 0.55 -19.50 -9.46
C ASP A 454 0.80 -18.13 -8.83
N ALA A 455 1.95 -17.53 -9.15
CA ALA A 455 2.27 -16.18 -8.70
C ALA A 455 1.15 -15.22 -9.10
N LEU A 456 0.64 -14.47 -8.12
CA LEU A 456 -0.29 -13.36 -8.34
C LEU A 456 0.33 -12.35 -9.32
N PRO A 457 -0.47 -11.58 -10.07
CA PRO A 457 0.02 -10.49 -10.91
C PRO A 457 0.92 -9.51 -10.13
N PRO A 458 1.92 -8.88 -10.78
CA PRO A 458 2.83 -7.94 -10.11
C PRO A 458 2.11 -6.76 -9.44
N GLU A 459 0.98 -6.34 -10.02
CA GLU A 459 0.12 -5.28 -9.50
C GLU A 459 -0.41 -5.61 -8.10
N ASP A 460 -0.72 -6.88 -7.83
CA ASP A 460 -1.20 -7.32 -6.52
C ASP A 460 -0.07 -7.27 -5.48
N PHE A 461 1.15 -7.65 -5.85
CA PHE A 461 2.33 -7.52 -4.97
C PHE A 461 2.60 -6.06 -4.64
N ALA A 462 2.63 -5.20 -5.66
CA ALA A 462 2.84 -3.76 -5.50
C ALA A 462 1.77 -3.15 -4.58
N ARG A 463 0.50 -3.54 -4.74
CA ARG A 463 -0.60 -3.09 -3.88
C ARG A 463 -0.42 -3.56 -2.43
N PHE A 464 -0.10 -4.83 -2.20
CA PHE A 464 0.11 -5.31 -0.83
C PHE A 464 1.24 -4.57 -0.12
N LEU A 465 2.34 -4.31 -0.81
CA LEU A 465 3.46 -3.53 -0.26
C LEU A 465 3.06 -2.07 0.01
N ALA A 466 2.28 -1.45 -0.88
CA ALA A 466 1.74 -0.11 -0.68
C ALA A 466 0.76 -0.03 0.51
N ASP A 467 -0.01 -1.09 0.76
CA ASP A 467 -0.88 -1.25 1.94
C ASP A 467 -0.09 -1.51 3.23
N GLY A 468 1.24 -1.51 3.18
CA GLY A 468 2.13 -1.75 4.33
C GLY A 468 2.23 -3.22 4.73
N LYS A 469 1.79 -4.16 3.89
CA LYS A 469 1.91 -5.60 4.14
C LYS A 469 3.34 -6.08 3.86
N SER A 470 3.73 -7.11 4.59
CA SER A 470 4.97 -7.85 4.39
C SER A 470 4.73 -9.07 3.51
N LEU A 471 5.63 -9.31 2.55
CA LEU A 471 5.53 -10.40 1.59
C LEU A 471 6.74 -11.33 1.70
N VAL A 472 6.50 -12.63 1.89
CA VAL A 472 7.55 -13.66 1.86
C VAL A 472 7.17 -14.74 0.85
N ALA A 473 7.97 -14.87 -0.21
CA ALA A 473 7.72 -15.73 -1.35
C ALA A 473 8.52 -17.04 -1.24
N LEU A 474 7.89 -18.16 -1.60
CA LEU A 474 8.56 -19.44 -1.79
C LEU A 474 8.92 -19.63 -3.27
N VAL A 475 10.18 -19.36 -3.58
CA VAL A 475 10.76 -19.41 -4.93
C VAL A 475 11.81 -20.52 -5.03
N ASN A 476 12.44 -20.68 -6.19
CA ASN A 476 13.58 -21.57 -6.35
C ASN A 476 14.89 -20.81 -6.57
N ILE A 477 15.96 -21.36 -6.03
CA ILE A 477 17.33 -20.93 -6.28
C ILE A 477 18.14 -22.08 -6.87
N ASN A 478 19.23 -21.74 -7.55
CA ASN A 478 20.27 -22.72 -7.86
C ASN A 478 21.43 -22.60 -6.85
N PRO A 479 21.63 -23.59 -5.96
CA PRO A 479 22.78 -23.57 -5.06
C PRO A 479 24.11 -23.91 -5.75
N ASP A 480 24.07 -24.49 -6.96
CA ASP A 480 25.27 -24.90 -7.70
C ASP A 480 26.00 -23.65 -8.24
N GLY A 481 27.20 -23.38 -7.71
CA GLY A 481 28.00 -22.19 -8.05
C GLY A 481 28.09 -21.14 -6.93
N ALA A 482 27.40 -21.37 -5.80
CA ALA A 482 27.39 -20.50 -4.61
C ALA A 482 26.86 -19.07 -4.82
N ASP A 483 26.35 -18.70 -5.99
CA ASP A 483 25.72 -17.38 -6.14
C ASP A 483 24.39 -17.34 -5.38
N GLY A 484 23.56 -18.38 -5.43
CA GLY A 484 22.27 -18.48 -4.73
C GLY A 484 21.18 -17.61 -5.32
N MET A 485 21.32 -17.17 -6.57
CA MET A 485 20.34 -16.35 -7.28
C MET A 485 19.08 -17.15 -7.63
N LEU A 486 17.95 -16.45 -7.81
CA LEU A 486 16.65 -17.04 -8.16
C LEU A 486 16.68 -17.59 -9.59
N ARG A 487 16.24 -18.83 -9.80
CA ARG A 487 16.25 -19.49 -11.11
C ARG A 487 15.05 -20.41 -11.25
N ALA A 488 14.69 -20.73 -12.49
CA ALA A 488 13.70 -21.76 -12.76
C ALA A 488 14.25 -23.14 -12.37
N GLY A 489 13.47 -23.92 -11.61
CA GLY A 489 13.91 -25.17 -11.04
C GLY A 489 14.97 -25.00 -9.93
N GLY A 490 15.44 -26.12 -9.36
CA GLY A 490 16.45 -26.11 -8.30
C GLY A 490 15.86 -26.37 -6.90
N THR A 491 16.34 -25.63 -5.90
CA THR A 491 16.01 -25.84 -4.48
C THR A 491 15.00 -24.79 -4.00
N ALA A 492 13.97 -25.24 -3.29
CA ALA A 492 12.99 -24.38 -2.63
C ALA A 492 13.66 -23.39 -1.66
N HIS A 493 13.27 -22.13 -1.73
CA HIS A 493 13.87 -21.07 -0.93
C HIS A 493 12.88 -19.94 -0.62
N PHE A 494 12.85 -19.51 0.64
CA PHE A 494 12.08 -18.35 1.04
C PHE A 494 12.88 -17.06 0.85
N VAL A 495 12.26 -16.08 0.21
CA VAL A 495 12.79 -14.72 0.05
C VAL A 495 11.77 -13.71 0.54
N ASN A 496 12.22 -12.57 1.07
CA ASN A 496 11.32 -11.48 1.41
C ASN A 496 11.22 -10.52 0.21
N VAL A 497 10.02 -10.27 -0.28
CA VAL A 497 9.80 -9.30 -1.37
C VAL A 497 9.78 -7.90 -0.77
N ARG A 498 10.66 -7.02 -1.28
CA ARG A 498 10.88 -5.66 -0.77
C ARG A 498 10.16 -4.61 -1.60
N ALA A 499 10.16 -4.78 -2.93
CA ALA A 499 9.51 -3.88 -3.86
C ALA A 499 9.07 -4.64 -5.11
N VAL A 500 7.93 -4.25 -5.68
CA VAL A 500 7.50 -4.65 -7.02
C VAL A 500 7.06 -3.38 -7.74
N GLU A 501 7.76 -3.05 -8.81
CA GLU A 501 7.67 -1.75 -9.48
C GLU A 501 7.53 -1.97 -10.98
N GLU A 502 6.60 -1.27 -11.62
CA GLU A 502 6.61 -1.17 -13.09
C GLU A 502 7.85 -0.39 -13.50
N ASN A 503 8.37 -0.69 -14.67
CA ASN A 503 9.52 -0.04 -15.26
C ASN A 503 9.05 0.88 -16.40
N GLY A 504 9.93 1.76 -16.88
CA GLY A 504 9.61 2.72 -17.95
C GLY A 504 9.27 2.09 -19.30
N ASN A 505 9.32 0.75 -19.44
CA ASN A 505 8.96 0.03 -20.67
C ASN A 505 7.61 -0.68 -20.55
N GLY A 506 6.90 -0.55 -19.41
CA GLY A 506 5.66 -1.28 -19.12
C GLY A 506 5.87 -2.74 -18.69
N ASP A 507 7.13 -3.13 -18.47
CA ASP A 507 7.49 -4.38 -17.79
C ASP A 507 7.55 -4.13 -16.28
N TRP A 508 7.82 -5.18 -15.50
CA TRP A 508 7.89 -5.11 -14.04
C TRP A 508 9.22 -5.63 -13.53
N MET A 509 9.69 -5.06 -12.42
CA MET A 509 10.84 -5.53 -11.66
C MET A 509 10.45 -5.88 -10.23
N VAL A 510 11.19 -6.82 -9.65
CA VAL A 510 11.02 -7.27 -8.27
C VAL A 510 12.35 -7.14 -7.56
N ARG A 511 12.34 -6.46 -6.42
CA ARG A 511 13.45 -6.46 -5.48
C ARG A 511 13.13 -7.41 -4.34
N VAL A 512 14.05 -8.33 -4.07
CA VAL A 512 13.93 -9.31 -3.00
C VAL A 512 15.13 -9.23 -2.07
N TYR A 513 14.90 -9.52 -0.80
CA TYR A 513 15.95 -9.92 0.11
C TYR A 513 16.10 -11.46 0.08
N ASN A 514 17.31 -11.91 -0.23
CA ASN A 514 17.68 -13.32 -0.34
C ASN A 514 18.56 -13.74 0.85
N PRO A 515 18.05 -14.54 1.80
CA PRO A 515 18.80 -14.98 2.96
C PRO A 515 19.93 -15.98 2.63
N TYR A 516 19.97 -16.55 1.41
CA TYR A 516 21.04 -17.48 1.02
C TYR A 516 22.42 -16.82 1.08
N GLN A 517 22.58 -15.61 0.52
CA GLN A 517 23.81 -14.81 0.61
C GLN A 517 23.69 -13.57 1.49
N ASN A 518 22.55 -13.37 2.16
CA ASN A 518 22.27 -12.20 3.01
C ASN A 518 22.45 -10.88 2.24
N ARG A 519 21.72 -10.74 1.13
CA ARG A 519 21.75 -9.54 0.28
C ARG A 519 20.41 -9.30 -0.41
N GLU A 520 20.24 -8.10 -0.91
CA GLU A 520 19.15 -7.80 -1.84
C GLU A 520 19.56 -8.06 -3.28
N GLU A 521 18.55 -8.39 -4.09
CA GLU A 521 18.67 -8.79 -5.48
C GLU A 521 17.49 -8.21 -6.25
N VAL A 522 17.74 -7.80 -7.49
CA VAL A 522 16.73 -7.24 -8.38
C VAL A 522 16.56 -8.16 -9.58
N TYR A 523 15.32 -8.45 -9.93
CA TYR A 523 14.95 -9.35 -11.02
C TYR A 523 13.92 -8.69 -11.93
N SER A 524 13.93 -9.05 -13.21
CA SER A 524 12.74 -8.88 -14.04
C SER A 524 11.58 -9.72 -13.47
N TRP A 525 10.35 -9.25 -13.63
CA TRP A 525 9.17 -10.00 -13.20
C TRP A 525 9.10 -11.38 -13.87
N LYS A 526 9.53 -11.44 -15.13
CA LYS A 526 9.65 -12.67 -15.90
C LYS A 526 10.56 -13.68 -15.21
N ASP A 527 11.77 -13.27 -14.78
CA ASP A 527 12.72 -14.15 -14.11
C ASP A 527 12.26 -14.55 -12.71
N PHE A 528 11.68 -13.60 -11.95
CA PHE A 528 11.08 -13.88 -10.66
C PHE A 528 9.97 -14.93 -10.77
N LYS A 529 9.04 -14.74 -11.72
CA LYS A 529 7.95 -15.70 -11.98
C LYS A 529 8.48 -17.05 -12.49
N ALA A 530 9.55 -17.06 -13.29
CA ALA A 530 10.17 -18.31 -13.74
C ALA A 530 10.76 -19.12 -12.57
N SER A 531 11.19 -18.47 -11.49
CA SER A 531 11.62 -19.16 -10.26
C SER A 531 10.47 -19.72 -9.42
N TRP A 532 9.23 -19.29 -9.67
CA TRP A 532 8.01 -19.71 -8.98
C TRP A 532 7.43 -21.00 -9.58
N THR A 533 8.16 -22.09 -9.48
CA THR A 533 7.78 -23.38 -10.08
C THR A 533 7.86 -24.52 -9.08
N GLN A 534 7.11 -25.60 -9.31
CA GLN A 534 7.20 -26.80 -8.48
C GLN A 534 8.58 -27.48 -8.63
N THR A 535 9.19 -27.83 -7.50
CA THR A 535 10.47 -28.57 -7.41
C THR A 535 10.40 -29.57 -6.26
N GLU A 536 11.38 -30.48 -6.18
CA GLU A 536 11.51 -31.39 -5.03
C GLU A 536 11.76 -30.56 -3.75
N GLY A 537 10.79 -30.57 -2.84
CA GLY A 537 10.80 -29.73 -1.63
C GLY A 537 9.98 -28.42 -1.75
N ASN A 538 9.49 -28.07 -2.94
CA ASN A 538 8.57 -26.96 -3.20
C ASN A 538 7.22 -27.46 -3.75
N ASN A 539 6.47 -28.20 -2.94
CA ASN A 539 5.17 -28.77 -3.36
C ASN A 539 4.00 -27.79 -3.19
N ALA A 540 4.23 -26.62 -2.62
CA ALA A 540 3.21 -25.63 -2.29
C ALA A 540 3.75 -24.21 -2.48
N TYR A 541 4.36 -23.95 -3.65
CA TYR A 541 4.77 -22.60 -4.07
C TYR A 541 3.67 -21.58 -3.76
N GLY A 542 4.07 -20.43 -3.24
CA GLY A 542 3.12 -19.53 -2.62
C GLY A 542 3.74 -18.30 -1.97
N LEU A 543 2.84 -17.45 -1.48
CA LEU A 543 3.13 -16.15 -0.90
C LEU A 543 2.57 -16.11 0.52
N LEU A 544 3.43 -15.88 1.51
CA LEU A 544 3.03 -15.40 2.82
C LEU A 544 2.75 -13.89 2.70
N ILE A 545 1.54 -13.50 3.08
CA ILE A 545 1.06 -12.11 3.08
C ILE A 545 0.75 -11.77 4.53
N ALA A 546 1.54 -10.89 5.14
CA ALA A 546 1.39 -10.53 6.55
C ALA A 546 1.06 -9.05 6.73
N THR A 547 0.15 -8.74 7.64
CA THR A 547 -0.23 -7.36 7.99
C THR A 547 0.35 -7.01 9.36
N PRO A 548 1.09 -5.89 9.48
CA PRO A 548 1.61 -5.45 10.77
C PRO A 548 0.49 -5.10 11.74
N PRO A 549 0.74 -5.21 13.06
CA PRO A 549 -0.20 -4.70 14.06
C PRO A 549 -0.40 -3.19 13.90
N PRO A 550 -1.56 -2.64 14.32
CA PRO A 550 -1.78 -1.20 14.36
C PRO A 550 -0.67 -0.50 15.16
N PRO A 551 -0.27 0.73 14.79
CA PRO A 551 0.85 1.44 15.40
C PRO A 551 0.77 1.63 16.94
N ASP A 552 -0.42 1.49 17.54
CA ASP A 552 -0.64 1.57 18.99
C ASP A 552 -0.55 0.22 19.74
N ALA A 553 -0.26 -0.89 19.05
CA ALA A 553 -0.14 -2.22 19.65
C ALA A 553 1.31 -2.63 19.93
N ALA A 554 2.26 -1.69 19.92
CA ALA A 554 3.58 -1.93 20.48
C ALA A 554 3.43 -2.18 22.00
N PRO A 555 3.88 -3.33 22.53
CA PRO A 555 4.01 -3.45 23.98
C PRO A 555 4.99 -2.38 24.44
N THR A 556 4.55 -1.54 25.38
CA THR A 556 5.45 -0.73 26.20
C THR A 556 6.63 -1.60 26.66
N PRO A 557 7.88 -1.13 26.57
CA PRO A 557 9.08 -1.91 26.89
C PRO A 557 9.06 -2.57 28.27
#